data_AF-A0A949V363-F1
#
_entry.id   AF-A0A949V363-F1
#
_cell.length_a   1.000
_cell.length_b   1.000
_cell.length_c   1.000
_cell.angle_alpha   90.00
_cell.angle_beta   90.00
_cell.angle_gamma   90.00
#
_symmetry.space_group_name_H-M   'P 1'
#
loop_
_entity.id
_entity.type
_entity.pdbx_description
1 polymer ?
#
loop_
_entity_poly.entity_id
_entity_poly.type
_entity_poly.pdbx_seq_one_letter_code
_entity_poly.pdbx_strand_id
1 'polypeptide(L)'
;MVEILKKIKNLGFGWFYWRIKQEVINPTYKPIKNVINMVLSVKKIKYSKKKNPDLLYAIYDFEVAPITYNIIEFLVLIEFLIKENNKKGFVIVFVPKKEKSIKFISDYEKIIDTESQNWRIDNIVFQTARLHPKCEGVLFLPTRKDIFDIVANYDIYPDLYDGVNIRYFDTAKYLKIMNKPNLYKGIKASSQGKRYIDQYIKAKKIDKKIVTIAIRDYRYDLARNSNFDEWAKFVEYLLINNYYPVIIPDTDNAFDNNLPFDSLYIFRDCCWNVGLRMALYESSYINMGVANGSICILLHSPDSNVIVMNCMPENSVVSSSKEYIKVGHTPGEQWKFLTSKQKMSFDEDVYANIVKEFEEYIKINYPVNL
;
A
#
# COMPACT_ATOMS: atom_id res chain seq x y z
N MET A 1 -5.17 -23.46 24.64
CA MET A 1 -4.21 -23.62 25.78
C MET A 1 -2.91 -24.31 25.37
N VAL A 2 -2.94 -25.43 24.65
CA VAL A 2 -1.73 -26.19 24.24
C VAL A 2 -0.69 -25.34 23.50
N GLU A 3 -1.11 -24.47 22.57
CA GLU A 3 -0.19 -23.63 21.80
C GLU A 3 0.48 -22.51 22.62
N ILE A 4 -0.23 -21.95 23.61
CA ILE A 4 0.32 -20.94 24.53
C ILE A 4 1.36 -21.60 25.44
N LEU A 5 1.06 -22.77 26.00
CA LEU A 5 2.02 -23.51 26.84
C LEU A 5 3.29 -23.87 26.08
N LYS A 6 3.19 -24.26 24.80
CA LYS A 6 4.34 -24.46 23.92
C LYS A 6 5.16 -23.18 23.74
N LYS A 7 4.52 -22.03 23.50
CA LYS A 7 5.20 -20.74 23.35
C LYS A 7 5.84 -20.26 24.65
N ILE A 8 5.21 -20.48 25.81
CA ILE A 8 5.80 -20.20 27.13
C ILE A 8 7.03 -21.08 27.36
N LYS A 9 6.95 -22.37 27.01
CA LYS A 9 8.10 -23.28 27.13
C LYS A 9 9.27 -22.84 26.24
N ASN A 10 8.97 -22.36 25.03
CA ASN A 10 10.01 -21.99 24.05
C ASN A 10 10.57 -20.57 24.25
N LEU A 11 9.75 -19.62 24.69
CA LEU A 11 10.09 -18.17 24.75
C LEU A 11 10.14 -17.62 26.19
N GLY A 12 9.80 -18.44 27.19
CA GLY A 12 9.83 -18.10 28.61
C GLY A 12 8.64 -17.30 29.13
N PHE A 13 8.61 -17.09 30.45
CA PHE A 13 7.57 -16.31 31.13
C PHE A 13 7.58 -14.81 30.77
N GLY A 14 8.73 -14.27 30.38
CA GLY A 14 8.82 -12.89 29.88
C GLY A 14 7.95 -12.65 28.65
N TRP A 15 7.91 -13.61 27.71
CA TRP A 15 7.01 -13.57 26.56
C TRP A 15 5.53 -13.59 26.98
N PHE A 16 5.18 -14.40 27.97
CA PHE A 16 3.80 -14.51 28.46
C PHE A 16 3.32 -13.20 29.08
N TYR A 17 4.12 -12.59 29.94
CA TYR A 17 3.81 -11.29 30.54
C TYR A 17 3.68 -10.20 29.48
N TRP A 18 4.62 -10.16 28.52
CA TRP A 18 4.53 -9.28 27.36
C TRP A 18 3.22 -9.51 26.60
N ARG A 19 2.83 -10.76 26.36
CA ARG A 19 1.60 -11.10 25.64
C ARG A 19 0.33 -10.64 26.38
N ILE A 20 0.27 -10.79 27.69
CA ILE A 20 -0.83 -10.25 28.52
C ILE A 20 -0.89 -8.73 28.39
N LYS A 21 0.25 -8.05 28.51
CA LYS A 21 0.34 -6.59 28.32
C LYS A 21 -0.14 -6.18 26.92
N GLN A 22 0.18 -6.95 25.89
CA GLN A 22 -0.31 -6.71 24.53
C GLN A 22 -1.83 -6.91 24.41
N GLU A 23 -2.47 -7.80 25.17
CA GLU A 23 -3.94 -7.91 25.14
C GLU A 23 -4.66 -6.68 25.73
N VAL A 24 -4.00 -5.91 26.60
CA VAL A 24 -4.53 -4.62 27.08
C VAL A 24 -4.33 -3.53 26.01
N ILE A 25 -3.17 -3.52 25.35
CA ILE A 25 -2.77 -2.52 24.36
C ILE A 25 -3.48 -2.73 23.02
N ASN A 26 -3.47 -3.94 22.49
CA ASN A 26 -4.09 -4.33 21.22
C ASN A 26 -4.80 -5.69 21.40
N PRO A 27 -6.02 -5.70 21.96
CA PRO A 27 -6.73 -6.93 22.30
C PRO A 27 -7.05 -7.74 21.05
N THR A 28 -6.56 -8.97 21.01
CA THR A 28 -6.84 -9.94 19.93
C THR A 28 -7.81 -11.02 20.40
N TYR A 29 -7.87 -11.31 21.71
CA TYR A 29 -8.80 -12.27 22.28
C TYR A 29 -10.20 -11.65 22.41
N LYS A 30 -11.19 -12.23 21.72
CA LYS A 30 -12.54 -11.65 21.58
C LYS A 30 -13.21 -11.26 22.91
N PRO A 31 -13.21 -12.08 23.98
CA PRO A 31 -13.81 -11.70 25.25
C PRO A 31 -13.17 -10.46 25.87
N ILE A 32 -11.84 -10.41 25.95
CA ILE A 32 -11.10 -9.23 26.46
C ILE A 32 -11.38 -8.01 25.59
N LYS A 33 -11.34 -8.18 24.26
CA LYS A 33 -11.64 -7.12 23.30
C LYS A 33 -13.04 -6.53 23.52
N ASN A 34 -14.05 -7.35 23.76
CA ASN A 34 -15.42 -6.90 23.99
C ASN A 34 -15.55 -6.09 25.28
N VAL A 35 -14.94 -6.55 26.38
CA VAL A 35 -14.94 -5.83 27.66
C VAL A 35 -14.23 -4.48 27.50
N ILE A 36 -13.05 -4.45 26.89
CA ILE A 36 -12.32 -3.20 26.64
C ILE A 36 -13.14 -2.26 25.75
N ASN A 37 -13.74 -2.76 24.67
CA ASN A 37 -14.58 -1.96 23.78
C ASN A 37 -15.76 -1.34 24.52
N MET A 38 -16.40 -2.08 25.43
CA MET A 38 -17.49 -1.58 26.24
C MET A 38 -17.03 -0.42 27.13
N VAL A 39 -15.91 -0.59 27.84
CA VAL A 39 -15.32 0.45 28.69
C VAL A 39 -14.96 1.71 27.89
N LEU A 40 -14.33 1.53 26.72
CA LEU A 40 -13.92 2.64 25.86
C LEU A 40 -15.13 3.37 25.25
N SER A 41 -16.19 2.64 24.90
CA SER A 41 -17.42 3.22 24.38
C SER A 41 -18.11 4.10 25.43
N VAL A 42 -18.16 3.64 26.69
CA VAL A 42 -18.69 4.44 27.82
C VAL A 42 -17.83 5.68 28.06
N LYS A 43 -16.49 5.56 27.99
CA LYS A 43 -15.60 6.73 28.09
C LYS A 43 -15.84 7.74 26.96
N LYS A 44 -16.00 7.27 25.71
CA LYS A 44 -16.23 8.13 24.54
C LYS A 44 -17.50 8.99 24.68
N ILE A 45 -18.57 8.48 25.32
CA ILE A 45 -19.80 9.23 25.57
C ILE A 45 -19.59 10.40 26.54
N LYS A 46 -18.71 10.25 27.54
CA LYS A 46 -18.48 11.28 28.57
C LYS A 46 -17.68 12.49 28.09
N TYR A 47 -16.90 12.36 27.01
CA TYR A 47 -16.10 13.45 26.47
C TYR A 47 -16.84 14.14 25.32
N SER A 48 -17.44 15.31 25.61
CA SER A 48 -17.95 16.23 24.58
C SER A 48 -16.78 16.80 23.78
N LYS A 49 -16.56 16.28 22.58
CA LYS A 49 -15.45 16.68 21.70
C LYS A 49 -15.70 18.06 21.09
N LYS A 50 -14.67 18.90 21.02
CA LYS A 50 -14.61 20.05 20.09
C LYS A 50 -14.49 19.51 18.66
N LYS A 51 -15.57 18.96 18.12
CA LYS A 51 -15.57 18.40 16.76
C LYS A 51 -15.27 19.53 15.79
N ASN A 52 -14.15 19.45 15.07
CA ASN A 52 -14.11 20.07 13.75
C ASN A 52 -15.16 19.32 12.92
N PRO A 53 -16.30 19.95 12.57
CA PRO A 53 -17.37 19.25 11.88
C PRO A 53 -16.90 18.76 10.51
N ASP A 54 -15.90 19.41 9.90
CA ASP A 54 -15.52 19.22 8.51
C ASP A 54 -14.49 18.12 8.29
N LEU A 55 -13.64 17.80 9.28
CA LEU A 55 -12.50 16.90 9.11
C LEU A 55 -12.57 15.67 10.02
N LEU A 56 -12.05 14.55 9.52
CA LEU A 56 -11.74 13.34 10.27
C LEU A 56 -10.23 13.25 10.51
N TYR A 57 -9.80 12.94 11.73
CA TYR A 57 -8.39 12.74 12.07
C TYR A 57 -8.08 11.23 12.04
N ALA A 58 -7.44 10.79 10.95
CA ALA A 58 -7.13 9.41 10.68
C ALA A 58 -5.77 9.03 11.30
N ILE A 59 -5.81 8.29 12.40
CA ILE A 59 -4.65 7.87 13.18
C ILE A 59 -3.97 6.67 12.50
N TYR A 60 -2.72 6.87 12.11
CA TYR A 60 -1.86 5.83 11.54
C TYR A 60 -0.71 5.54 12.52
N ASP A 61 -0.93 4.55 13.38
CA ASP A 61 -0.01 4.24 14.49
C ASP A 61 1.01 3.17 14.08
N PHE A 62 2.29 3.57 13.97
CA PHE A 62 3.37 2.67 13.51
C PHE A 62 3.67 1.50 14.44
N GLU A 63 3.07 1.45 15.64
CA GLU A 63 3.17 0.26 16.51
C GLU A 63 2.38 -0.94 15.93
N VAL A 64 1.34 -0.69 15.13
CA VAL A 64 0.49 -1.73 14.52
C VAL A 64 0.33 -1.59 13.01
N ALA A 65 0.54 -0.39 12.47
CA ALA A 65 0.41 -0.10 11.06
C ALA A 65 1.70 -0.46 10.29
N PRO A 66 1.59 -1.04 9.10
CA PRO A 66 2.74 -1.38 8.26
C PRO A 66 3.41 -0.11 7.73
N ILE A 67 4.75 -0.15 7.60
CA ILE A 67 5.56 0.93 7.02
C ILE A 67 5.83 0.58 5.55
N THR A 68 4.76 0.50 4.77
CA THR A 68 4.78 0.08 3.37
C THR A 68 3.69 0.82 2.58
N TYR A 69 3.56 0.48 1.29
CA TYR A 69 2.47 0.97 0.45
C TYR A 69 1.06 0.53 0.90
N ASN A 70 0.91 -0.39 1.87
CA ASN A 70 -0.39 -0.81 2.41
C ASN A 70 -1.17 0.33 3.08
N ILE A 71 -0.55 1.49 3.35
CA ILE A 71 -1.27 2.71 3.73
C ILE A 71 -2.39 3.05 2.75
N ILE A 72 -2.27 2.67 1.47
CA ILE A 72 -3.32 2.92 0.47
C ILE A 72 -4.68 2.33 0.86
N GLU A 73 -4.68 1.15 1.48
CA GLU A 73 -5.90 0.47 1.94
C GLU A 73 -6.58 1.28 3.05
N PHE A 74 -5.76 1.85 3.93
CA PHE A 74 -6.21 2.77 4.96
C PHE A 74 -6.82 4.03 4.35
N LEU A 75 -6.15 4.67 3.38
CA LEU A 75 -6.65 5.88 2.72
C LEU A 75 -8.00 5.66 2.04
N VAL A 76 -8.17 4.54 1.34
CA VAL A 76 -9.45 4.19 0.68
C VAL A 76 -10.56 3.99 1.70
N LEU A 77 -10.27 3.33 2.82
CA LEU A 77 -11.24 3.20 3.91
C LEU A 77 -11.60 4.56 4.50
N ILE A 78 -10.63 5.45 4.72
CA ILE A 78 -10.89 6.81 5.20
C ILE A 78 -11.77 7.57 4.21
N GLU A 79 -11.53 7.49 2.90
CA GLU A 79 -12.39 8.12 1.88
C GLU A 79 -13.85 7.71 2.03
N PHE A 80 -14.09 6.42 2.27
CA PHE A 80 -15.43 5.92 2.51
C PHE A 80 -16.03 6.48 3.80
N LEU A 81 -15.26 6.49 4.89
CA LEU A 81 -15.73 6.99 6.19
C LEU A 81 -16.04 8.49 6.19
N ILE A 82 -15.24 9.31 5.51
CA ILE A 82 -15.53 10.75 5.40
C ILE A 82 -16.85 10.98 4.66
N LYS A 83 -17.17 10.18 3.63
CA LYS A 83 -18.44 10.26 2.90
C LYS A 83 -19.61 9.83 3.78
N GLU A 84 -19.48 8.70 4.50
CA GLU A 84 -20.52 8.22 5.42
C GLU A 84 -20.85 9.25 6.52
N ASN A 85 -19.84 10.02 6.97
CA ASN A 85 -19.98 10.99 8.06
C ASN A 85 -20.12 12.44 7.59
N ASN A 86 -20.40 12.68 6.30
CA ASN A 86 -20.54 14.03 5.70
C ASN A 86 -19.36 14.97 5.99
N LYS A 87 -18.14 14.42 6.04
CA LYS A 87 -16.88 15.17 6.22
C LYS A 87 -16.35 15.62 4.86
N LYS A 88 -15.70 16.79 4.83
CA LYS A 88 -15.11 17.37 3.60
C LYS A 88 -13.80 16.69 3.22
N GLY A 89 -13.03 16.23 4.20
CA GLY A 89 -11.72 15.62 4.06
C GLY A 89 -11.20 15.04 5.37
N PHE A 90 -9.90 14.73 5.40
CA PHE A 90 -9.24 14.17 6.58
C PHE A 90 -7.82 14.71 6.77
N VAL A 91 -7.33 14.58 8.00
CA VAL A 91 -5.93 14.79 8.39
C VAL A 91 -5.37 13.45 8.82
N ILE A 92 -4.22 13.04 8.28
CA ILE A 92 -3.53 11.83 8.76
C ILE A 92 -2.65 12.20 9.94
N VAL A 93 -2.73 11.43 11.02
CA VAL A 93 -1.91 11.61 12.21
C VAL A 93 -1.00 10.40 12.35
N PHE A 94 0.29 10.58 12.04
CA PHE A 94 1.31 9.56 12.21
C PHE A 94 1.79 9.52 13.67
N VAL A 95 1.65 8.36 14.30
CA VAL A 95 2.07 8.13 15.69
C VAL A 95 3.35 7.30 15.69
N PRO A 96 4.46 7.79 16.27
CA PRO A 96 5.75 7.10 16.24
C PRO A 96 5.71 5.78 17.02
N LYS A 97 6.58 4.82 16.68
CA LYS A 97 6.74 3.57 17.46
C LYS A 97 7.17 3.86 18.90
N LYS A 98 6.86 2.95 19.83
CA LYS A 98 7.46 3.02 21.18
C LYS A 98 8.96 2.78 21.08
N GLU A 99 9.75 3.53 21.85
CA GLU A 99 11.17 3.24 22.07
C GLU A 99 11.31 1.79 22.55
N LYS A 100 12.29 1.07 21.97
CA LYS A 100 12.38 -0.40 22.03
C LYS A 100 12.38 -0.92 23.47
N SER A 101 11.28 -1.54 23.91
CA SER A 101 11.30 -2.53 24.99
C SER A 101 11.35 -3.93 24.36
N ILE A 102 12.37 -4.72 24.70
CA ILE A 102 12.60 -6.16 24.37
C ILE A 102 11.63 -6.69 23.28
N LYS A 103 12.03 -6.60 22.01
CA LYS A 103 11.20 -7.03 20.86
C LYS A 103 11.61 -8.42 20.37
N PHE A 104 10.61 -9.25 20.09
CA PHE A 104 10.77 -10.40 19.21
C PHE A 104 10.82 -9.87 17.77
N ILE A 105 12.01 -9.89 17.17
CA ILE A 105 12.26 -9.37 15.82
C ILE A 105 11.62 -10.32 14.80
N SER A 106 10.69 -9.80 13.99
CA SER A 106 10.09 -10.56 12.88
C SER A 106 11.10 -10.84 11.77
N ASP A 107 10.89 -11.86 10.94
CA ASP A 107 11.78 -12.14 9.79
C ASP A 107 11.89 -10.97 8.82
N TYR A 108 10.83 -10.18 8.69
CA TYR A 108 10.85 -8.92 7.96
C TYR A 108 11.81 -7.90 8.62
N GLU A 109 11.74 -7.71 9.93
CA GLU A 109 12.62 -6.77 10.67
C GLU A 109 14.08 -7.22 10.72
N LYS A 110 14.38 -8.50 10.44
CA LYS A 110 15.77 -8.98 10.25
C LYS A 110 16.37 -8.48 8.94
N ILE A 111 15.54 -8.23 7.93
CA ILE A 111 15.95 -7.78 6.60
C ILE A 111 15.85 -6.25 6.50
N ILE A 112 14.80 -5.68 7.12
CA ILE A 112 14.49 -4.25 7.08
C ILE A 112 14.68 -3.65 8.47
N ASP A 113 15.86 -3.06 8.66
CA ASP A 113 16.27 -2.45 9.93
C ASP A 113 15.49 -1.17 10.27
N THR A 114 15.84 -0.56 11.41
CA THR A 114 15.15 0.63 11.92
C THR A 114 15.38 1.86 11.02
N GLU A 115 16.58 2.02 10.43
CA GLU A 115 16.88 3.15 9.57
C GLU A 115 16.13 3.03 8.24
N SER A 116 16.08 1.83 7.64
CA SER A 116 15.27 1.56 6.46
C SER A 116 13.79 1.82 6.73
N GLN A 117 13.28 1.45 7.91
CA GLN A 117 11.90 1.78 8.29
C GLN A 117 11.67 3.29 8.39
N ASN A 118 12.56 4.04 9.05
CA ASN A 118 12.46 5.49 9.13
C ASN A 118 12.48 6.14 7.75
N TRP A 119 13.39 5.70 6.88
CA TRP A 119 13.46 6.18 5.50
C TRP A 119 12.14 5.91 4.73
N ARG A 120 11.54 4.71 4.90
CA ARG A 120 10.26 4.36 4.26
C ARG A 120 9.08 5.15 4.80
N ILE A 121 9.11 5.58 6.06
CA ILE A 121 8.08 6.47 6.61
C ILE A 121 8.01 7.75 5.77
N ASP A 122 9.15 8.40 5.55
CA ASP A 122 9.20 9.68 4.84
C ASP A 122 8.98 9.52 3.34
N ASN A 123 9.54 8.47 2.75
CA ASN A 123 9.61 8.34 1.29
C ASN A 123 8.50 7.47 0.69
N ILE A 124 7.83 6.64 1.48
CA ILE A 124 6.72 5.81 1.02
C ILE A 124 5.43 6.25 1.70
N VAL A 125 5.36 6.11 3.02
CA VAL A 125 4.09 6.25 3.77
C VAL A 125 3.57 7.68 3.71
N PHE A 126 4.42 8.65 4.06
CA PHE A 126 4.09 10.07 4.05
C PHE A 126 3.75 10.58 2.65
N GLN A 127 4.56 10.22 1.64
CA GLN A 127 4.29 10.64 0.27
C GLN A 127 2.98 10.05 -0.27
N THR A 128 2.72 8.76 -0.03
CA THR A 128 1.48 8.09 -0.46
C THR A 128 0.25 8.74 0.17
N ALA A 129 0.32 9.07 1.46
CA ALA A 129 -0.72 9.79 2.19
C ALA A 129 -1.15 11.11 1.50
N ARG A 130 -0.20 11.85 0.92
CA ARG A 130 -0.45 13.12 0.24
C ARG A 130 -1.02 12.98 -1.18
N LEU A 131 -1.06 11.77 -1.74
CA LEU A 131 -1.68 11.54 -3.05
C LEU A 131 -3.20 11.52 -2.99
N HIS A 132 -3.78 11.36 -1.80
CA HIS A 132 -5.22 11.27 -1.70
C HIS A 132 -5.87 12.67 -1.83
N PRO A 133 -6.79 12.92 -2.79
CA PRO A 133 -7.35 14.25 -3.05
C PRO A 133 -8.15 14.87 -1.88
N LYS A 134 -8.48 14.06 -0.87
CA LYS A 134 -9.20 14.46 0.35
C LYS A 134 -8.32 14.56 1.59
N CYS A 135 -7.01 14.39 1.42
CA CYS A 135 -6.03 14.61 2.48
C CYS A 135 -5.76 16.12 2.60
N GLU A 136 -6.31 16.74 3.63
CA GLU A 136 -6.20 18.18 3.90
C GLU A 136 -4.95 18.51 4.73
N GLY A 137 -4.31 17.50 5.30
CA GLY A 137 -3.11 17.69 6.11
C GLY A 137 -2.52 16.39 6.62
N VAL A 138 -1.28 16.50 7.07
CA VAL A 138 -0.56 15.41 7.72
C VAL A 138 0.11 15.95 8.96
N LEU A 139 -0.02 15.24 10.08
CA LEU A 139 0.63 15.53 11.34
C LEU A 139 1.57 14.38 11.68
N PHE A 140 2.84 14.69 11.89
CA PHE A 140 3.80 13.76 12.47
C PHE A 140 3.98 14.11 13.93
N LEU A 141 3.57 13.23 14.83
CA LEU A 141 3.70 13.50 16.25
C LEU A 141 5.16 13.34 16.70
N PRO A 142 5.76 14.34 17.36
CA PRO A 142 7.12 14.23 17.89
C PRO A 142 7.24 13.06 18.87
N THR A 143 6.22 12.87 19.70
CA THR A 143 6.16 11.79 20.67
C THR A 143 4.79 11.12 20.64
N ARG A 144 4.74 9.89 21.16
CA ARG A 144 3.46 9.19 21.35
C ARG A 144 2.54 9.87 22.35
N LYS A 145 3.05 10.70 23.27
CA LYS A 145 2.22 11.35 24.29
C LYS A 145 1.30 12.40 23.68
N ASP A 146 1.72 13.00 22.57
CA ASP A 146 0.98 14.07 21.88
C ASP A 146 -0.33 13.55 21.25
N ILE A 147 -0.50 12.23 21.14
CA ILE A 147 -1.74 11.64 20.63
C ILE A 147 -2.93 11.91 21.56
N PHE A 148 -2.70 12.07 22.86
CA PHE A 148 -3.79 12.25 23.83
C PHE A 148 -4.56 13.54 23.57
N ASP A 149 -3.86 14.61 23.18
CA ASP A 149 -4.49 15.87 22.80
C ASP A 149 -5.31 15.71 21.53
N ILE A 150 -4.83 14.93 20.56
CA ILE A 150 -5.58 14.66 19.33
C ILE A 150 -6.87 13.87 19.63
N VAL A 151 -6.77 12.78 20.41
CA VAL A 151 -7.91 11.93 20.77
C VAL A 151 -8.96 12.72 21.54
N ALA A 152 -8.54 13.58 22.47
CA ALA A 152 -9.42 14.37 23.32
C ALA A 152 -10.18 15.44 22.53
N ASN A 153 -9.54 16.07 21.54
CA ASN A 153 -10.09 17.25 20.88
C ASN A 153 -10.78 16.94 19.55
N TYR A 154 -10.40 15.89 18.83
CA TYR A 154 -10.87 15.68 17.45
C TYR A 154 -11.75 14.44 17.26
N ASP A 155 -12.52 14.47 16.18
CA ASP A 155 -13.18 13.28 15.65
C ASP A 155 -12.12 12.41 14.96
N ILE A 156 -11.95 11.18 15.43
CA ILE A 156 -10.81 10.33 15.05
C ILE A 156 -11.26 8.98 14.51
N TYR A 157 -10.41 8.39 13.70
CA TYR A 157 -10.47 6.98 13.30
C TYR A 157 -9.07 6.35 13.44
N PRO A 158 -8.90 5.07 13.85
CA PRO A 158 -9.93 4.09 14.14
C PRO A 158 -10.82 4.43 15.34
N ASP A 159 -12.05 3.92 15.31
CA ASP A 159 -12.95 4.02 16.45
C ASP A 159 -12.34 3.34 17.68
N LEU A 160 -12.57 3.96 18.85
CA LEU A 160 -12.07 3.50 20.15
C LEU A 160 -10.54 3.51 20.30
N TYR A 161 -9.80 4.13 19.38
CA TYR A 161 -8.39 4.45 19.61
C TYR A 161 -8.29 5.49 20.74
N ASP A 162 -7.46 5.25 21.76
CA ASP A 162 -7.26 6.20 22.88
C ASP A 162 -5.79 6.52 23.21
N GLY A 163 -4.85 6.08 22.39
CA GLY A 163 -3.41 6.26 22.59
C GLY A 163 -2.75 5.22 23.50
N VAL A 164 -3.53 4.55 24.37
CA VAL A 164 -3.08 3.41 25.18
C VAL A 164 -3.51 2.11 24.51
N ASN A 165 -4.79 2.02 24.20
CA ASN A 165 -5.42 0.98 23.42
C ASN A 165 -5.29 1.35 21.94
N ILE A 166 -4.28 0.76 21.30
CA ILE A 166 -3.95 1.03 19.91
C ILE A 166 -4.85 0.17 19.02
N ARG A 167 -5.28 0.78 17.92
CA ARG A 167 -6.16 0.16 16.93
C ARG A 167 -5.53 0.34 15.56
N TYR A 168 -5.56 -0.73 14.79
CA TYR A 168 -5.41 -0.64 13.35
C TYR A 168 -6.78 -0.50 12.69
N PHE A 169 -6.81 -0.27 11.38
CA PHE A 169 -8.06 -0.14 10.67
C PHE A 169 -8.83 -1.47 10.60
N ASP A 170 -10.14 -1.40 10.46
CA ASP A 170 -10.99 -2.57 10.31
C ASP A 170 -10.83 -3.19 8.92
N THR A 171 -9.97 -4.19 8.82
CA THR A 171 -9.72 -4.95 7.58
C THR A 171 -11.00 -5.59 7.03
N ALA A 172 -11.90 -6.07 7.90
CA ALA A 172 -13.16 -6.68 7.44
C ALA A 172 -14.09 -5.61 6.83
N LYS A 173 -14.16 -4.42 7.45
CA LYS A 173 -14.90 -3.28 6.87
C LYS A 173 -14.30 -2.86 5.53
N TYR A 174 -12.98 -2.75 5.44
CA TYR A 174 -12.28 -2.48 4.18
C TYR A 174 -12.63 -3.50 3.10
N LEU A 175 -12.46 -4.79 3.35
CA LEU A 175 -12.78 -5.85 2.37
C LEU A 175 -14.24 -5.81 1.92
N LYS A 176 -15.18 -5.51 2.82
CA LYS A 176 -16.59 -5.33 2.47
C LYS A 176 -16.83 -4.14 1.53
N ILE A 177 -16.09 -3.04 1.72
CA ILE A 177 -16.15 -1.87 0.83
C ILE A 177 -15.53 -2.21 -0.53
N MET A 178 -14.40 -2.91 -0.53
CA MET A 178 -13.69 -3.32 -1.73
C MET A 178 -14.48 -4.34 -2.57
N ASN A 179 -15.49 -5.00 -2.01
CA ASN A 179 -16.40 -5.82 -2.79
C ASN A 179 -17.45 -5.03 -3.58
N LYS A 180 -17.42 -3.70 -3.52
CA LYS A 180 -18.37 -2.81 -4.21
C LYS A 180 -17.62 -1.86 -5.15
N PRO A 181 -17.83 -1.95 -6.47
CA PRO A 181 -17.16 -1.08 -7.42
C PRO A 181 -17.60 0.39 -7.26
N ASN A 182 -16.76 1.32 -7.69
CA ASN A 182 -17.05 2.76 -7.79
C ASN A 182 -17.35 3.50 -6.47
N LEU A 183 -17.01 2.96 -5.30
CA LEU A 183 -17.26 3.62 -4.01
C LEU A 183 -16.23 4.69 -3.62
N TYR A 184 -15.05 4.65 -4.23
CA TYR A 184 -13.93 5.53 -3.89
C TYR A 184 -13.28 6.07 -5.16
N LYS A 185 -12.67 7.24 -5.06
CA LYS A 185 -11.92 7.90 -6.15
C LYS A 185 -10.44 7.54 -6.10
N GLY A 186 -9.93 7.17 -4.92
CA GLY A 186 -8.57 6.69 -4.75
C GLY A 186 -7.54 7.80 -4.77
N ILE A 187 -6.28 7.39 -4.94
CA ILE A 187 -5.14 8.32 -5.02
C ILE A 187 -5.00 8.92 -6.41
N LYS A 188 -4.45 10.14 -6.47
CA LYS A 188 -4.13 10.82 -7.72
C LYS A 188 -2.81 11.57 -7.65
N ALA A 189 -2.18 11.73 -8.80
CA ALA A 189 -1.01 12.57 -8.95
C ALA A 189 -1.35 14.05 -8.75
N SER A 190 -0.46 14.79 -8.08
CA SER A 190 -0.58 16.24 -7.96
C SER A 190 -0.36 16.92 -9.32
N SER A 191 -0.96 18.09 -9.53
CA SER A 191 -0.75 18.88 -10.75
C SER A 191 0.72 19.24 -10.98
N GLN A 192 1.49 19.48 -9.91
CA GLN A 192 2.93 19.74 -10.03
C GLN A 192 3.70 18.49 -10.45
N GLY A 193 3.35 17.31 -9.92
CA GLY A 193 3.94 16.05 -10.36
C GLY A 193 3.74 15.82 -11.85
N LYS A 194 2.52 16.05 -12.36
CA LYS A 194 2.20 15.97 -13.79
C LYS A 194 3.06 16.92 -14.63
N ARG A 195 3.21 18.18 -14.20
CA ARG A 195 4.09 19.14 -14.89
C ARG A 195 5.54 18.67 -15.01
N TYR A 196 6.08 18.04 -13.97
CA TYR A 196 7.45 17.51 -14.03
C TYR A 196 7.57 16.31 -14.97
N ILE A 197 6.57 15.43 -15.00
CA ILE A 197 6.54 14.32 -15.95
C ILE A 197 6.39 14.84 -17.39
N ASP A 198 5.56 15.85 -17.63
CA ASP A 198 5.47 16.49 -18.94
C ASP A 198 6.82 17.08 -19.40
N GLN A 199 7.58 17.67 -18.48
CA GLN A 199 8.93 18.17 -18.77
C GLN A 199 9.88 17.02 -19.11
N TYR A 200 9.84 15.92 -18.35
CA TYR A 200 10.63 14.72 -18.64
C TYR A 200 10.32 14.17 -20.05
N ILE A 201 9.04 14.01 -20.38
CA ILE A 201 8.57 13.51 -21.69
C ILE A 201 9.09 14.41 -22.82
N LYS A 202 8.96 15.74 -22.67
CA LYS A 202 9.45 16.72 -23.66
C LYS A 202 10.98 16.70 -23.80
N ALA A 203 11.70 16.68 -22.68
CA ALA A 203 13.16 16.68 -22.68
C ALA A 203 13.73 15.41 -23.34
N LYS A 204 13.09 14.26 -23.13
CA LYS A 204 13.42 12.99 -23.78
C LYS A 204 12.86 12.86 -25.20
N LYS A 205 12.08 13.84 -25.67
CA LYS A 205 11.39 13.84 -26.97
C LYS A 205 10.56 12.57 -27.19
N ILE A 206 9.87 12.13 -26.15
CA ILE A 206 9.01 10.94 -26.22
C ILE A 206 7.71 11.33 -26.94
N ASP A 207 7.50 10.77 -28.12
CA ASP A 207 6.31 10.96 -28.97
C ASP A 207 5.42 9.71 -29.08
N LYS A 208 5.94 8.55 -28.65
CA LYS A 208 5.23 7.27 -28.61
C LYS A 208 4.44 7.09 -27.33
N LYS A 209 3.49 6.13 -27.34
CA LYS A 209 2.74 5.69 -26.16
C LYS A 209 3.69 5.08 -25.12
N ILE A 210 3.67 5.61 -23.90
CA ILE A 210 4.52 5.16 -22.80
C ILE A 210 3.96 3.91 -22.15
N VAL A 211 4.79 2.87 -22.00
CA VAL A 211 4.49 1.68 -21.19
C VAL A 211 5.48 1.65 -20.04
N THR A 212 5.02 1.81 -18.80
CA THR A 212 5.92 1.72 -17.65
C THR A 212 6.05 0.29 -17.17
N ILE A 213 7.25 -0.11 -16.77
CA ILE A 213 7.52 -1.41 -16.18
C ILE A 213 8.14 -1.20 -14.79
N ALA A 214 7.41 -1.56 -13.74
CA ALA A 214 7.91 -1.52 -12.37
C ALA A 214 8.56 -2.86 -12.02
N ILE A 215 9.89 -2.84 -11.88
CA ILE A 215 10.68 -4.02 -11.52
C ILE A 215 10.69 -4.19 -10.02
N ARG A 216 10.51 -5.44 -9.59
CA ARG A 216 10.69 -5.84 -8.20
C ARG A 216 11.97 -6.65 -8.04
N ASP A 217 12.80 -6.21 -7.13
CA ASP A 217 14.02 -6.89 -6.72
C ASP A 217 14.26 -6.62 -5.25
N TYR A 218 13.64 -7.47 -4.43
CA TYR A 218 13.56 -7.25 -2.99
C TYR A 218 14.05 -8.47 -2.25
N ARG A 219 14.69 -8.26 -1.10
CA ARG A 219 15.34 -9.34 -0.32
C ARG A 219 14.37 -10.18 0.50
N TYR A 220 13.13 -9.73 0.68
CA TYR A 220 12.10 -10.45 1.42
C TYR A 220 11.01 -10.95 0.47
N ASP A 221 10.62 -12.22 0.62
CA ASP A 221 9.63 -12.87 -0.25
C ASP A 221 10.10 -12.89 -1.73
N LEU A 222 11.23 -13.57 -1.96
CA LEU A 222 11.96 -13.63 -3.24
C LEU A 222 11.12 -14.18 -4.40
N ALA A 223 10.15 -15.05 -4.09
CA ALA A 223 9.25 -15.64 -5.08
C ALA A 223 8.44 -14.61 -5.88
N ARG A 224 8.37 -13.37 -5.39
CA ARG A 224 7.66 -12.26 -6.04
C ARG A 224 8.56 -11.39 -6.91
N ASN A 225 9.88 -11.61 -6.92
CA ASN A 225 10.78 -10.78 -7.71
C ASN A 225 10.53 -10.99 -9.20
N SER A 226 10.74 -9.93 -9.97
CA SER A 226 10.54 -9.96 -11.41
C SER A 226 11.54 -10.88 -12.10
N ASN A 227 11.12 -11.57 -13.15
CA ASN A 227 12.03 -12.28 -14.04
C ASN A 227 12.66 -11.31 -15.05
N PHE A 228 13.86 -10.80 -14.74
CA PHE A 228 14.43 -9.68 -15.49
C PHE A 228 14.64 -9.99 -16.99
N ASP A 229 15.07 -11.21 -17.31
CA ASP A 229 15.33 -11.62 -18.70
C ASP A 229 14.04 -11.61 -19.53
N GLU A 230 12.92 -12.03 -18.94
CA GLU A 230 11.62 -12.06 -19.59
C GLU A 230 11.04 -10.65 -19.77
N TRP A 231 11.24 -9.77 -18.78
CA TRP A 231 10.89 -8.35 -18.91
C TRP A 231 11.77 -7.62 -19.94
N ALA A 232 13.06 -7.98 -20.07
CA ALA A 232 13.94 -7.41 -21.09
C ALA A 232 13.49 -7.80 -22.50
N LYS A 233 13.10 -9.07 -22.71
CA LYS A 233 12.46 -9.51 -23.98
C LYS A 233 11.19 -8.70 -24.29
N PHE A 234 10.38 -8.41 -23.27
CA PHE A 234 9.18 -7.59 -23.44
C PHE A 234 9.50 -6.13 -23.79
N VAL A 235 10.56 -5.56 -23.23
CA VAL A 235 11.05 -4.22 -23.62
C VAL A 235 11.38 -4.17 -25.11
N GLU A 236 12.08 -5.18 -25.64
CA GLU A 236 12.37 -5.26 -27.08
C GLU A 236 11.09 -5.38 -27.92
N TYR A 237 10.14 -6.20 -27.49
CA TYR A 237 8.82 -6.29 -28.13
C TYR A 237 8.13 -4.91 -28.18
N LEU A 238 8.16 -4.13 -27.10
CA LEU A 238 7.56 -2.80 -27.06
C LEU A 238 8.21 -1.85 -28.06
N LEU A 239 9.53 -1.87 -28.17
CA LEU A 239 10.28 -1.03 -29.12
C LEU A 239 9.92 -1.36 -30.58
N ILE A 240 9.87 -2.66 -30.92
CA ILE A 240 9.47 -3.14 -32.26
C ILE A 240 8.03 -2.74 -32.59
N ASN A 241 7.13 -2.76 -31.60
CA ASN A 241 5.71 -2.43 -31.76
C ASN A 241 5.38 -0.94 -31.52
N ASN A 242 6.38 -0.06 -31.64
CA ASN A 242 6.21 1.39 -31.60
C ASN A 242 5.65 1.96 -30.27
N TYR A 243 6.01 1.33 -29.15
CA TYR A 243 5.82 1.87 -27.80
C TYR A 243 7.13 2.44 -27.25
N TYR A 244 7.04 3.27 -26.21
CA TYR A 244 8.20 3.75 -25.45
C TYR A 244 8.22 3.11 -24.05
N PRO A 245 9.15 2.18 -23.77
CA PRO A 245 9.28 1.58 -22.46
C PRO A 245 9.89 2.58 -21.46
N VAL A 246 9.36 2.61 -20.24
CA VAL A 246 9.96 3.33 -19.11
C VAL A 246 10.10 2.37 -17.92
N ILE A 247 11.32 1.95 -17.63
CA ILE A 247 11.62 1.03 -16.54
C ILE A 247 11.81 1.81 -15.23
N ILE A 248 11.10 1.39 -14.19
CA ILE A 248 11.25 1.88 -12.82
C ILE A 248 11.85 0.74 -11.99
N PRO A 249 13.13 0.82 -11.61
CA PRO A 249 13.77 -0.23 -10.84
C PRO A 249 13.25 -0.29 -9.40
N ASP A 250 13.54 -1.41 -8.71
CA ASP A 250 13.24 -1.53 -7.28
C ASP A 250 13.95 -0.43 -6.49
N THR A 251 13.31 0.05 -5.42
CA THR A 251 13.82 1.19 -4.64
C THR A 251 15.14 0.87 -3.93
N ASP A 252 15.27 -0.37 -3.44
CA ASP A 252 16.47 -0.77 -2.68
C ASP A 252 17.66 -1.08 -3.59
N ASN A 253 17.39 -1.35 -4.87
CA ASN A 253 18.38 -1.71 -5.90
C ASN A 253 18.39 -0.71 -7.08
N ALA A 254 17.87 0.50 -6.87
CA ALA A 254 17.67 1.47 -7.94
C ALA A 254 18.98 1.97 -8.57
N PHE A 255 20.11 1.88 -7.87
CA PHE A 255 21.43 2.21 -8.39
C PHE A 255 22.23 1.01 -8.91
N ASP A 256 21.62 -0.18 -8.98
CA ASP A 256 22.28 -1.30 -9.64
C ASP A 256 22.46 -0.98 -11.14
N ASN A 257 23.70 -1.13 -11.59
CA ASN A 257 24.10 -0.91 -12.97
C ASN A 257 24.06 -2.20 -13.80
N ASN A 258 23.78 -3.35 -13.17
CA ASN A 258 23.72 -4.66 -13.82
C ASN A 258 22.31 -5.06 -14.28
N LEU A 259 21.38 -4.11 -14.31
CA LEU A 259 20.03 -4.38 -14.83
C LEU A 259 20.10 -4.65 -16.34
N PRO A 260 19.37 -5.65 -16.87
CA PRO A 260 19.43 -6.02 -18.30
C PRO A 260 18.61 -5.08 -19.19
N PHE A 261 18.51 -3.80 -18.82
CA PHE A 261 17.76 -2.79 -19.56
C PHE A 261 18.72 -1.68 -20.01
N ASP A 262 18.51 -1.15 -21.21
CA ASP A 262 19.23 0.04 -21.64
C ASP A 262 18.92 1.22 -20.70
N SER A 263 19.99 1.83 -20.17
CA SER A 263 19.95 3.02 -19.31
C SER A 263 19.09 4.16 -19.85
N LEU A 264 18.90 4.26 -21.17
CA LEU A 264 18.05 5.26 -21.83
C LEU A 264 16.60 5.19 -21.34
N TYR A 265 16.11 3.99 -21.05
CA TYR A 265 14.72 3.73 -20.68
C TYR A 265 14.50 3.65 -19.17
N ILE A 266 15.56 3.72 -18.36
CA ILE A 266 15.44 3.62 -16.89
C ILE A 266 15.18 5.00 -16.28
N PHE A 267 14.10 5.14 -15.51
CA PHE A 267 13.74 6.38 -14.83
C PHE A 267 13.79 6.24 -13.30
N ARG A 268 14.96 6.54 -12.73
CA ARG A 268 15.28 6.36 -11.30
C ARG A 268 14.59 7.34 -10.36
N ASP A 269 14.26 8.55 -10.79
CA ASP A 269 13.65 9.55 -9.88
C ASP A 269 12.29 9.06 -9.33
N CYS A 270 11.57 8.24 -10.11
CA CYS A 270 10.33 7.62 -9.68
C CYS A 270 10.53 6.54 -8.60
N CYS A 271 11.75 6.05 -8.38
CA CYS A 271 12.05 5.06 -7.34
C CYS A 271 11.75 5.62 -5.94
N TRP A 272 12.18 6.84 -5.66
CA TRP A 272 12.11 7.46 -4.32
C TRP A 272 11.08 8.59 -4.21
N ASN A 273 10.49 9.02 -5.33
CA ASN A 273 9.43 10.02 -5.33
C ASN A 273 8.10 9.42 -5.80
N VAL A 274 7.23 9.07 -4.85
CA VAL A 274 5.92 8.45 -5.10
C VAL A 274 4.99 9.41 -5.85
N GLY A 275 5.14 10.72 -5.63
CA GLY A 275 4.40 11.75 -6.37
C GLY A 275 4.71 11.79 -7.86
N LEU A 276 6.00 11.75 -8.22
CA LEU A 276 6.44 11.65 -9.61
C LEU A 276 6.08 10.29 -10.20
N ARG A 277 6.24 9.20 -9.43
CA ARG A 277 5.85 7.85 -9.85
C ARG A 277 4.36 7.79 -10.21
N MET A 278 3.48 8.32 -9.36
CA MET A 278 2.04 8.36 -9.64
C MET A 278 1.73 9.24 -10.86
N ALA A 279 2.41 10.38 -11.02
CA ALA A 279 2.25 11.24 -12.19
C ALA A 279 2.67 10.55 -13.49
N LEU A 280 3.76 9.79 -13.46
CA LEU A 280 4.21 8.97 -14.59
C LEU A 280 3.18 7.90 -14.89
N TYR A 281 2.68 7.20 -13.86
CA TYR A 281 1.68 6.17 -14.04
C TYR A 281 0.37 6.68 -14.65
N GLU A 282 -0.11 7.86 -14.24
CA GLU A 282 -1.30 8.48 -14.84
C GLU A 282 -1.07 8.99 -16.27
N SER A 283 0.17 9.36 -16.62
CA SER A 283 0.53 9.82 -17.96
C SER A 283 0.81 8.68 -18.94
N SER A 284 0.95 7.46 -18.42
CA SER A 284 1.32 6.29 -19.19
C SER A 284 0.11 5.65 -19.87
N TYR A 285 0.35 5.06 -21.05
CA TYR A 285 -0.68 4.35 -21.79
C TYR A 285 -1.14 3.10 -21.02
N ILE A 286 -0.18 2.38 -20.45
CA ILE A 286 -0.42 1.27 -19.53
C ILE A 286 0.78 1.10 -18.60
N ASN A 287 0.49 0.65 -17.37
CA ASN A 287 1.48 0.35 -16.35
C ASN A 287 1.56 -1.16 -16.15
N MET A 288 2.77 -1.71 -16.08
CA MET A 288 2.99 -3.15 -15.92
C MET A 288 4.05 -3.42 -14.86
N GLY A 289 4.00 -4.62 -14.28
CA GLY A 289 4.98 -5.11 -13.32
C GLY A 289 4.40 -6.29 -12.54
N VAL A 290 5.24 -6.94 -11.73
CA VAL A 290 4.79 -8.01 -10.83
C VAL A 290 4.13 -7.46 -9.57
N ALA A 291 3.28 -8.25 -8.92
CA ALA A 291 2.63 -7.86 -7.66
C ALA A 291 3.64 -7.37 -6.61
N ASN A 292 3.68 -6.06 -6.41
CA ASN A 292 4.55 -5.36 -5.48
C ASN A 292 3.87 -4.11 -4.93
N GLY A 293 4.35 -3.58 -3.80
CA GLY A 293 3.68 -2.43 -3.16
C GLY A 293 3.53 -1.23 -4.08
N SER A 294 4.52 -0.95 -4.92
CA SER A 294 4.54 0.25 -5.77
C SER A 294 3.66 0.18 -7.00
N ILE A 295 3.46 -1.00 -7.60
CA ILE A 295 2.51 -1.16 -8.71
C ILE A 295 1.09 -1.38 -8.17
N CYS A 296 0.94 -2.06 -7.03
CA CYS A 296 -0.37 -2.35 -6.46
C CYS A 296 -1.12 -1.09 -5.97
N ILE A 297 -0.45 0.04 -5.75
CA ILE A 297 -1.15 1.32 -5.50
C ILE A 297 -2.10 1.70 -6.64
N LEU A 298 -1.79 1.26 -7.87
CA LEU A 298 -2.62 1.54 -9.05
C LEU A 298 -3.92 0.75 -9.04
N LEU A 299 -4.02 -0.36 -8.31
CA LEU A 299 -5.29 -1.07 -8.09
C LEU A 299 -6.28 -0.19 -7.31
N HIS A 300 -5.79 0.78 -6.55
CA HIS A 300 -6.58 1.77 -5.80
C HIS A 300 -6.63 3.13 -6.49
N SER A 301 -6.26 3.21 -7.76
CA SER A 301 -6.45 4.36 -8.64
C SER A 301 -7.35 3.94 -9.81
N PRO A 302 -8.70 4.05 -9.67
CA PRO A 302 -9.66 3.52 -10.65
C PRO A 302 -9.48 4.07 -12.08
N ASP A 303 -8.81 5.21 -12.23
CA ASP A 303 -8.58 5.84 -13.53
C ASP A 303 -7.31 5.34 -14.24
N SER A 304 -6.43 4.60 -13.54
CA SER A 304 -5.14 4.14 -14.05
C SER A 304 -5.23 2.83 -14.82
N ASN A 305 -4.55 2.77 -15.97
CA ASN A 305 -4.39 1.55 -16.76
C ASN A 305 -3.27 0.69 -16.18
N VAL A 306 -3.55 -0.51 -15.70
CA VAL A 306 -2.52 -1.37 -15.09
C VAL A 306 -2.78 -2.85 -15.32
N ILE A 307 -1.70 -3.59 -15.59
CA ILE A 307 -1.66 -5.05 -15.50
C ILE A 307 -0.63 -5.41 -14.42
N VAL A 308 -1.08 -6.11 -13.39
CA VAL A 308 -0.21 -6.66 -12.35
C VAL A 308 0.01 -8.14 -12.64
N MET A 309 1.21 -8.50 -13.08
CA MET A 309 1.61 -9.87 -13.36
C MET A 309 1.90 -10.66 -12.08
N ASN A 310 1.86 -11.98 -12.17
CA ASN A 310 2.31 -12.90 -11.12
C ASN A 310 1.68 -12.56 -9.74
N CYS A 311 0.35 -12.39 -9.70
CA CYS A 311 -0.39 -11.99 -8.50
C CYS A 311 -0.48 -13.06 -7.41
N MET A 312 -0.04 -14.28 -7.71
CA MET A 312 -0.06 -15.42 -6.80
C MET A 312 1.14 -16.34 -7.05
N PRO A 313 2.37 -15.86 -6.81
CA PRO A 313 3.56 -16.66 -7.06
C PRO A 313 3.61 -17.84 -6.08
N GLU A 314 4.09 -18.98 -6.59
CA GLU A 314 4.36 -20.15 -5.77
C GLU A 314 5.39 -19.79 -4.67
N ASN A 315 5.26 -20.40 -3.49
CA ASN A 315 6.17 -20.17 -2.34
C ASN A 315 6.14 -18.76 -1.73
N SER A 316 5.26 -17.86 -2.18
CA SER A 316 5.13 -16.55 -1.55
C SER A 316 4.55 -16.64 -0.14
N VAL A 317 5.18 -15.93 0.80
CA VAL A 317 4.68 -15.83 2.19
C VAL A 317 3.62 -14.73 2.37
N VAL A 318 3.46 -13.84 1.39
CA VAL A 318 2.53 -12.69 1.45
C VAL A 318 1.36 -12.81 0.46
N SER A 319 1.57 -13.40 -0.70
CA SER A 319 0.58 -13.46 -1.79
C SER A 319 0.28 -14.88 -2.28
N SER A 320 0.41 -15.90 -1.41
CA SER A 320 -0.04 -17.26 -1.76
C SER A 320 -1.57 -17.38 -1.71
N SER A 321 -2.10 -18.43 -2.35
CA SER A 321 -3.55 -18.74 -2.33
C SER A 321 -4.11 -18.82 -0.91
N LYS A 322 -3.30 -19.31 0.05
CA LYS A 322 -3.66 -19.35 1.46
C LYS A 322 -3.89 -17.97 2.06
N GLU A 323 -3.06 -16.98 1.71
CA GLU A 323 -3.22 -15.60 2.20
C GLU A 323 -4.47 -14.94 1.59
N TYR A 324 -4.76 -15.19 0.32
CA TYR A 324 -6.01 -14.73 -0.31
C TYR A 324 -7.26 -15.32 0.37
N ILE A 325 -7.26 -16.63 0.66
CA ILE A 325 -8.38 -17.28 1.37
C ILE A 325 -8.57 -16.68 2.77
N LYS A 326 -7.49 -16.38 3.50
CA LYS A 326 -7.57 -15.76 4.84
C LYS A 326 -8.28 -14.41 4.83
N VAL A 327 -8.14 -13.64 3.75
CA VAL A 327 -8.83 -12.35 3.59
C VAL A 327 -10.18 -12.49 2.89
N GLY A 328 -10.67 -13.72 2.70
CA GLY A 328 -11.98 -13.99 2.09
C GLY A 328 -12.03 -13.72 0.59
N HIS A 329 -10.89 -13.79 -0.09
CA HIS A 329 -10.80 -13.71 -1.54
C HIS A 329 -10.66 -15.10 -2.17
N THR A 330 -11.35 -15.32 -3.28
CA THR A 330 -11.25 -16.56 -4.07
C THR A 330 -9.96 -16.52 -4.90
N PRO A 331 -9.01 -17.45 -4.71
CA PRO A 331 -7.79 -17.49 -5.52
C PRO A 331 -8.09 -17.53 -7.02
N GLY A 332 -7.39 -16.72 -7.81
CA GLY A 332 -7.55 -16.64 -9.26
C GLY A 332 -8.66 -15.70 -9.76
N GLU A 333 -9.47 -15.13 -8.87
CA GLU A 333 -10.49 -14.13 -9.26
C GLU A 333 -9.94 -12.71 -9.28
N GLN A 334 -10.45 -11.86 -10.16
CA GLN A 334 -10.17 -10.42 -10.06
C GLN A 334 -10.77 -9.85 -8.78
N TRP A 335 -10.14 -8.83 -8.19
CA TRP A 335 -10.81 -8.08 -7.14
C TRP A 335 -12.04 -7.35 -7.70
N LYS A 336 -13.15 -7.41 -6.96
CA LYS A 336 -14.45 -6.85 -7.40
C LYS A 336 -14.48 -5.33 -7.52
N PHE A 337 -13.52 -4.62 -6.92
CA PHE A 337 -13.42 -3.16 -7.05
C PHE A 337 -12.65 -2.71 -8.29
N LEU A 338 -11.97 -3.63 -8.99
CA LEU A 338 -11.19 -3.26 -10.16
C LEU A 338 -12.13 -2.80 -11.28
N THR A 339 -11.69 -1.77 -11.99
CA THR A 339 -12.34 -1.30 -13.20
C THR A 339 -11.83 -2.10 -14.41
N SER A 340 -12.43 -1.89 -15.58
CA SER A 340 -11.92 -2.47 -16.84
C SER A 340 -10.48 -2.04 -17.17
N LYS A 341 -9.97 -0.98 -16.53
CA LYS A 341 -8.61 -0.48 -16.71
C LYS A 341 -7.56 -1.21 -15.87
N GLN A 342 -7.98 -2.12 -14.98
CA GLN A 342 -7.08 -2.73 -14.01
C GLN A 342 -7.23 -4.25 -14.10
N LYS A 343 -6.11 -4.95 -14.32
CA LYS A 343 -6.08 -6.41 -14.45
C LYS A 343 -5.03 -7.00 -13.50
N MET A 344 -5.40 -8.07 -12.83
CA MET A 344 -4.47 -8.98 -12.16
C MET A 344 -4.26 -10.19 -13.05
N SER A 345 -3.04 -10.44 -13.49
CA SER A 345 -2.68 -11.73 -14.08
C SER A 345 -2.13 -12.65 -12.97
N PHE A 346 -2.64 -13.87 -12.96
CA PHE A 346 -2.18 -14.94 -12.06
C PHE A 346 -1.13 -15.83 -12.71
N ASP A 347 -0.86 -15.61 -14.00
CA ASP A 347 0.19 -16.27 -14.73
C ASP A 347 1.57 -15.71 -14.31
N GLU A 348 2.59 -16.56 -14.41
CA GLU A 348 3.99 -16.17 -14.18
C GLU A 348 4.42 -15.07 -15.18
N ASP A 349 5.34 -14.21 -14.77
CA ASP A 349 5.88 -13.12 -15.58
C ASP A 349 6.97 -13.61 -16.57
N VAL A 350 6.61 -14.60 -17.38
CA VAL A 350 7.39 -15.03 -18.55
C VAL A 350 6.93 -14.29 -19.80
N TYR A 351 7.83 -14.09 -20.77
CA TYR A 351 7.64 -13.23 -21.95
C TYR A 351 6.34 -13.54 -22.70
N ALA A 352 6.05 -14.82 -22.94
CA ALA A 352 4.84 -15.24 -23.64
C ALA A 352 3.55 -14.78 -22.91
N ASN A 353 3.52 -14.89 -21.58
CA ASN A 353 2.39 -14.47 -20.78
C ASN A 353 2.30 -12.94 -20.70
N ILE A 354 3.42 -12.25 -20.53
CA ILE A 354 3.46 -10.77 -20.49
C ILE A 354 2.91 -10.19 -21.79
N VAL A 355 3.37 -10.68 -22.95
CA VAL A 355 2.89 -10.22 -24.26
C VAL A 355 1.41 -10.52 -24.44
N LYS A 356 0.97 -11.74 -24.14
CA LYS A 356 -0.44 -12.13 -24.22
C LYS A 356 -1.34 -11.21 -23.40
N GLU A 357 -0.97 -10.98 -22.14
CA GLU A 357 -1.72 -10.12 -21.22
C GLU A 357 -1.81 -8.67 -21.71
N PHE A 358 -0.69 -8.15 -22.23
CA PHE A 358 -0.63 -6.82 -22.85
C PHE A 358 -1.54 -6.74 -24.08
N GLU A 359 -1.39 -7.62 -25.05
CA GLU A 359 -2.17 -7.61 -26.30
C GLU A 359 -3.67 -7.78 -26.06
N GLU A 360 -4.06 -8.72 -25.19
CA GLU A 360 -5.46 -8.90 -24.79
C GLU A 360 -6.03 -7.63 -24.16
N TYR A 361 -5.28 -7.00 -23.25
CA TYR A 361 -5.70 -5.76 -22.63
C TYR A 361 -5.89 -4.64 -23.66
N ILE A 362 -4.94 -4.48 -24.59
CA ILE A 362 -5.03 -3.46 -25.64
C ILE A 362 -6.26 -3.71 -26.53
N LYS A 363 -6.49 -4.96 -26.94
CA LYS A 363 -7.65 -5.33 -27.77
C LYS A 363 -8.98 -4.99 -27.10
N ILE A 364 -9.08 -5.21 -25.79
CA ILE A 364 -10.33 -4.96 -25.03
C ILE A 364 -10.55 -3.47 -24.77
N ASN A 365 -9.51 -2.74 -24.35
CA ASN A 365 -9.65 -1.37 -23.86
C ASN A 365 -9.41 -0.30 -24.94
N TYR A 366 -8.75 -0.65 -26.03
CA TYR A 366 -8.44 0.26 -27.13
C TYR A 366 -8.74 -0.42 -28.47
N PRO A 367 -10.00 -0.85 -28.71
CA PRO A 367 -10.37 -1.43 -29.99
C PRO A 367 -10.07 -0.41 -31.08
N VAL A 368 -9.29 -0.83 -32.08
CA VAL A 368 -9.16 -0.05 -33.31
C VAL A 368 -10.56 -0.01 -33.90
N ASN A 369 -11.18 1.16 -33.93
CA ASN A 369 -12.38 1.36 -34.75
C ASN A 369 -11.91 1.13 -36.19
N LEU A 370 -12.15 -0.09 -36.69
CA LEU A 370 -11.93 -0.47 -38.08
C LEU A 370 -12.89 0.29 -38.99
#